data_AF-A0A528HD16-F1
#
_entry.id   AF-A0A528HD16-F1
#
_cell.length_a   1.000
_cell.length_b   1.000
_cell.length_c   1.000
_cell.angle_alpha   90.00
_cell.angle_beta   90.00
_cell.angle_gamma   90.00
#
_symmetry.space_group_name_H-M   'P 1'
#
loop_
_entity.id
_entity.type
_entity.pdbx_description
1 polymer ?
#
loop_
_entity_poly.entity_id
_entity_poly.type
_entity_poly.pdbx_seq_one_letter_code
_entity_poly.pdbx_strand_id
1 'polypeptide(L)'
;MREICLVRAPSNLGLRPLRPGHIPGTWRAPQVLTEAGLIETLSPLKVVDLDRPAYSTEPQPGTRLRNGNALRSFNLGLTEVVAGALGRGEFPLVVGGDCAVLL
;
A
#
# COMPACT_ATOMS: atom_id res chain seq x y z
N MET A 1 21.39 -13.47 -5.39
CA MET A 1 19.96 -13.12 -5.20
C MET A 1 19.90 -11.60 -5.05
N ARG A 2 18.89 -10.90 -5.56
CA ARG A 2 18.80 -9.44 -5.38
C ARG A 2 18.36 -9.14 -3.94
N GLU A 3 18.95 -8.11 -3.34
CA GLU A 3 18.59 -7.65 -1.99
C GLU A 3 17.14 -7.19 -1.94
N ILE A 4 16.38 -7.59 -0.91
CA ILE A 4 14.95 -7.26 -0.81
C ILE A 4 14.79 -5.84 -0.22
N CYS A 5 14.01 -5.01 -0.91
CA CYS A 5 13.43 -3.79 -0.35
C CYS A 5 11.95 -4.05 -0.05
N LEU A 6 11.61 -4.27 1.22
CA LEU A 6 10.23 -4.48 1.66
C LEU A 6 9.51 -3.13 1.73
N VAL A 7 8.45 -2.96 0.94
CA VAL A 7 7.61 -1.75 0.94
C VAL A 7 6.28 -2.08 1.60
N ARG A 8 5.97 -1.42 2.71
CA ARG A 8 4.70 -1.54 3.43
C ARG A 8 3.76 -0.44 2.96
N ALA A 9 2.74 -0.84 2.21
CA ALA A 9 1.82 0.05 1.50
C ALA A 9 0.36 -0.10 2.00
N PRO A 10 0.00 0.51 3.14
CA PRO A 10 -1.28 0.29 3.81
C PRO A 10 -2.45 1.01 3.11
N SER A 11 -2.92 0.49 1.98
CA SER A 11 -4.09 1.01 1.24
C SER A 11 -5.35 0.19 1.47
N ASN A 12 -6.48 0.89 1.56
CA ASN A 12 -7.82 0.32 1.41
C ASN A 12 -8.72 1.18 0.48
N LEU A 13 -8.12 2.09 -0.30
CA LEU A 13 -8.80 3.16 -1.03
C LEU A 13 -9.68 2.65 -2.18
N GLY A 14 -9.28 1.54 -2.82
CA GLY A 14 -10.01 0.93 -3.93
C GLY A 14 -11.23 0.12 -3.52
N LEU A 15 -11.42 -0.12 -2.22
CA LEU A 15 -12.48 -0.99 -1.72
C LEU A 15 -13.78 -0.25 -1.45
N ARG A 16 -14.89 -0.95 -1.68
CA ARG A 16 -16.25 -0.50 -1.31
C ARG A 16 -16.55 -0.87 0.15
N PRO A 17 -17.23 -0.02 0.93
CA PRO A 17 -17.76 -0.39 2.24
C PRO A 17 -18.78 -1.54 2.12
N LEU A 18 -18.75 -2.49 3.06
CA LEU A 18 -19.73 -3.59 3.13
C LEU A 18 -21.07 -3.15 3.74
N ARG A 19 -21.07 -2.08 4.52
CA ARG A 19 -22.22 -1.47 5.18
C ARG A 19 -21.95 0.03 5.44
N PRO A 20 -22.98 0.86 5.71
CA PRO A 20 -22.78 2.28 6.02
C PRO A 20 -21.76 2.50 7.14
N GLY A 21 -20.84 3.44 6.95
CA GLY A 21 -19.77 3.76 7.90
C GLY A 21 -18.63 2.73 8.01
N HIS A 22 -18.67 1.60 7.29
CA HIS A 22 -17.63 0.59 7.36
C HIS A 22 -16.35 1.01 6.61
N ILE A 23 -15.21 0.95 7.30
CA ILE A 23 -13.88 1.15 6.71
C ILE A 23 -13.27 -0.24 6.43
N PRO A 24 -13.00 -0.60 5.16
CA PRO A 24 -12.37 -1.88 4.81
C PRO A 24 -11.00 -2.04 5.49
N GLY A 25 -10.72 -3.23 6.02
CA GLY A 25 -9.60 -3.46 6.93
C GLY A 25 -8.26 -3.85 6.29
N THR A 26 -8.20 -4.03 4.97
CA THR A 26 -7.03 -4.58 4.26
C THR A 26 -5.75 -3.77 4.43
N TRP A 27 -5.86 -2.46 4.72
CA TRP A 27 -4.72 -1.59 5.02
C TRP A 27 -3.87 -2.09 6.21
N ARG A 28 -4.39 -3.00 7.06
CA ARG A 28 -3.66 -3.60 8.18
C ARG A 28 -2.67 -4.69 7.78
N ALA A 29 -2.77 -5.22 6.56
CA ALA A 29 -1.95 -6.35 6.10
C ALA A 29 -0.43 -6.13 6.29
N PRO A 30 0.15 -4.94 6.02
CA PRO A 30 1.59 -4.74 6.22
C PRO A 30 2.00 -4.90 7.69
N GLN A 31 1.21 -4.37 8.62
CA GLN A 31 1.48 -4.50 10.05
C GLN A 31 1.29 -5.95 10.52
N VAL A 32 0.17 -6.58 10.18
CA VAL A 32 -0.16 -7.95 10.63
C VAL A 32 0.86 -8.96 10.11
N LEU A 33 1.33 -8.82 8.87
CA LEU A 33 2.36 -9.69 8.33
C LEU A 33 3.73 -9.44 8.95
N THR A 34 4.08 -8.19 9.27
CA THR A 34 5.28 -7.90 10.06
C THR A 34 5.20 -8.59 11.43
N GLU A 35 4.09 -8.42 12.16
CA GLU A 35 3.89 -9.06 13.47
C GLU A 35 3.87 -10.59 13.40
N ALA A 36 3.52 -11.16 12.24
CA ALA A 36 3.55 -12.60 11.98
C ALA A 36 4.93 -13.15 11.58
N GLY A 37 5.99 -12.33 11.60
CA GLY A 37 7.36 -12.80 11.37
C GLY A 37 7.90 -12.57 9.95
N LEU A 38 7.25 -11.74 9.12
CA LEU A 38 7.65 -11.55 7.73
C LEU A 38 9.05 -10.92 7.60
N ILE A 39 9.40 -9.97 8.46
CA ILE A 39 10.70 -9.28 8.39
C ILE A 39 11.82 -10.25 8.76
N GLU A 40 11.60 -11.04 9.80
CA GLU A 40 12.54 -12.05 10.31
C GLU A 40 12.77 -13.13 9.25
N THR A 41 11.70 -13.59 8.61
CA THR A 41 11.74 -14.63 7.57
C THR A 41 12.49 -14.16 6.32
N LEU A 42 12.26 -12.91 5.90
CA LEU A 42 12.82 -12.39 4.65
C LEU A 42 14.17 -11.67 4.82
N SER A 43 14.47 -11.20 6.03
CA SER A 43 15.66 -10.40 6.35
C SER A 43 15.95 -9.32 5.28
N PRO A 44 14.99 -8.43 4.97
CA PRO A 44 15.15 -7.46 3.90
C PRO A 44 16.28 -6.47 4.23
N LEU A 45 17.03 -6.07 3.21
CA LEU A 45 18.06 -5.02 3.33
C LEU A 45 17.45 -3.70 3.83
N LYS A 46 16.22 -3.41 3.38
CA LYS A 46 15.52 -2.17 3.70
C LYS A 46 14.04 -2.42 3.87
N VAL A 47 13.44 -1.72 4.84
CA VAL A 47 11.98 -1.58 4.99
C VAL A 47 11.61 -0.13 4.72
N VAL A 48 10.61 0.09 3.86
CA VAL A 48 10.06 1.42 3.57
C VAL A 48 8.58 1.42 3.91
N ASP A 49 8.18 2.38 4.74
CA ASP A 49 6.79 2.60 5.12
C ASP A 49 6.18 3.73 4.31
N LEU A 50 5.01 3.46 3.74
CA LEU A 50 4.15 4.50 3.20
C LEU A 50 3.09 4.89 4.22
N ASP A 51 2.79 6.19 4.27
CA ASP A 51 1.70 6.68 5.10
C ASP A 51 0.37 6.09 4.64
N ARG A 52 -0.46 5.72 5.62
CA ARG A 52 -1.82 5.31 5.34
C ARG A 52 -2.65 6.52 4.93
N PRO A 53 -3.22 6.53 3.71
CA PRO A 53 -4.16 7.58 3.31
C PRO A 53 -5.49 7.45 4.05
N ALA A 54 -6.15 8.59 4.29
CA ALA A 54 -7.48 8.61 4.87
C ALA A 54 -8.51 7.99 3.91
N TYR A 55 -9.38 7.13 4.44
CA TYR A 55 -10.47 6.51 3.70
C TYR A 55 -11.77 7.28 3.92
N SER A 56 -12.44 7.68 2.85
CA SER A 56 -13.78 8.28 2.89
C SER A 56 -14.85 7.27 2.45
N THR A 57 -15.92 7.17 3.22
CA THR A 57 -17.15 6.43 2.86
C THR A 57 -18.08 7.24 1.96
N GLU A 58 -17.74 8.50 1.66
CA GLU A 58 -18.55 9.40 0.83
C GLU A 58 -18.10 9.39 -0.64
N PRO A 59 -19.03 9.58 -1.60
CA PRO A 59 -18.66 9.79 -2.99
C PRO A 59 -17.69 10.97 -3.14
N GLN A 60 -16.69 10.84 -4.01
CA GLN A 60 -15.76 11.94 -4.25
C GLN A 60 -16.29 12.87 -5.35
N PRO A 61 -16.55 14.16 -5.07
CA PRO A 61 -17.00 15.11 -6.09
C PRO A 61 -16.06 15.18 -7.30
N GLY A 62 -16.62 15.35 -8.49
CA GLY A 62 -15.87 15.48 -9.73
C GLY A 62 -15.26 14.18 -10.26
N THR A 63 -15.52 13.03 -9.63
CA THR A 63 -15.05 11.73 -10.13
C THR A 63 -16.12 10.65 -10.02
N ARG A 64 -15.97 9.57 -10.80
CA ARG A 64 -16.78 8.34 -10.64
C ARG A 64 -16.19 7.36 -9.64
N LEU A 65 -15.10 7.74 -8.98
CA LEU A 65 -14.35 6.89 -8.06
C LEU A 65 -14.56 7.37 -6.63
N ARG A 66 -14.49 6.42 -5.70
CA ARG A 66 -14.30 6.76 -4.28
C ARG A 66 -12.81 6.92 -4.03
N ASN A 67 -12.43 7.91 -3.22
CA ASN A 67 -11.02 8.17 -2.86
C ASN A 67 -10.06 8.37 -4.05
N GLY A 68 -10.55 8.65 -5.27
CA GLY A 68 -9.74 8.65 -6.49
C GLY A 68 -8.51 9.58 -6.44
N ASN A 69 -8.61 10.74 -5.78
CA ASN A 69 -7.47 11.65 -5.65
C ASN A 69 -6.39 11.07 -4.73
N ALA A 70 -6.81 10.55 -3.57
CA ALA A 70 -5.90 9.91 -2.61
C ALA A 70 -5.27 8.65 -3.22
N LEU A 71 -6.04 7.88 -3.98
CA LEU A 71 -5.59 6.68 -4.68
C LEU A 71 -4.47 7.00 -5.67
N ARG A 72 -4.67 8.05 -6.49
CA ARG A 72 -3.64 8.52 -7.43
C ARG A 72 -2.38 8.97 -6.70
N SER A 73 -2.51 9.82 -5.68
CA SER A 73 -1.36 10.34 -4.94
C SER A 73 -0.58 9.21 -4.24
N PHE A 74 -1.28 8.23 -3.68
CA PHE A 74 -0.67 7.08 -3.03
C PHE A 74 0.12 6.23 -4.04
N ASN A 75 -0.45 5.91 -5.21
CA ASN A 75 0.25 5.13 -6.23
C ASN A 75 1.45 5.86 -6.84
N LEU A 76 1.38 7.19 -6.99
CA LEU A 76 2.56 7.98 -7.37
C LEU A 76 3.67 7.87 -6.32
N GLY A 77 3.34 8.00 -5.03
CA GLY A 77 4.32 7.80 -3.96
C GLY A 77 4.91 6.38 -3.94
N LEU A 78 4.07 5.36 -4.13
CA LEU A 78 4.52 3.96 -4.24
C LEU A 78 5.44 3.75 -5.46
N THR A 79 5.12 4.38 -6.59
CA THR A 79 5.93 4.32 -7.82
C THR A 79 7.33 4.86 -7.57
N GLU A 80 7.47 6.00 -6.88
CA GLU A 80 8.78 6.57 -6.56
C GLU A 80 9.63 5.62 -5.70
N VAL A 81 9.02 4.95 -4.71
CA VAL A 81 9.72 3.99 -3.86
C VAL A 81 10.17 2.76 -4.66
N VAL A 82 9.27 2.20 -5.47
CA VAL A 82 9.53 1.02 -6.30
C VAL A 82 10.59 1.31 -7.36
N ALA A 83 10.46 2.42 -8.09
CA ALA A 83 11.42 2.86 -9.09
C ALA A 83 12.81 3.11 -8.46
N GLY A 84 12.84 3.72 -7.28
CA GLY A 84 14.07 3.92 -6.51
C GLY A 84 14.76 2.61 -6.13
N ALA A 85 14.01 1.62 -5.65
CA ALA A 85 14.55 0.28 -5.33
C ALA A 85 15.09 -0.43 -6.58
N LEU A 86 14.34 -0.41 -7.68
CA LEU A 86 14.77 -0.98 -8.95
C LEU A 86 16.06 -0.31 -9.47
N GLY A 87 16.16 1.02 -9.37
CA GLY A 87 17.34 1.79 -9.76
C GLY A 87 18.59 1.48 -8.94
N ARG A 88 18.44 0.98 -7.70
CA ARG A 88 19.55 0.51 -6.85
C ARG A 88 19.90 -0.96 -7.06
N GLY A 89 19.20 -1.67 -7.96
CA GLY A 89 19.42 -3.10 -8.18
C GLY A 89 18.72 -4.00 -7.14
N GLU A 90 17.86 -3.45 -6.29
CA GLU A 90 17.09 -4.18 -5.28
C GLU A 90 15.88 -4.92 -5.89
N PHE A 91 15.29 -5.84 -5.15
CA PHE A 91 14.01 -6.48 -5.43
C PHE A 91 12.92 -5.84 -4.55
N PRO A 92 12.03 -4.98 -5.11
CA PRO A 92 10.94 -4.41 -4.34
C PRO A 92 9.87 -5.47 -4.07
N LEU A 93 9.69 -5.82 -2.80
CA LEU A 93 8.58 -6.63 -2.33
C LEU A 93 7.53 -5.72 -1.69
N VAL A 94 6.40 -5.52 -2.37
CA VAL A 94 5.32 -4.67 -1.86
C VAL A 94 4.32 -5.50 -1.07
N VAL A 95 4.13 -5.19 0.20
CA VAL A 95 3.00 -5.67 1.00
C VAL A 95 1.97 -4.56 1.01
N GLY A 96 0.93 -4.72 0.20
CA GLY A 96 -0.14 -3.75 0.05
C GLY A 96 -1.25 -3.89 1.09
N GLY A 97 -2.44 -3.42 0.72
CA GLY A 97 -3.69 -3.80 1.37
C GLY A 97 -4.71 -4.26 0.33
N ASP A 98 -5.26 -3.33 -0.45
CA ASP A 98 -6.11 -3.65 -1.60
C ASP A 98 -5.34 -3.69 -2.93
N CYS A 99 -5.92 -4.30 -3.96
CA CYS A 99 -5.25 -4.52 -5.25
C CYS A 99 -5.05 -3.24 -6.09
N ALA A 100 -5.63 -2.10 -5.72
CA ALA A 100 -5.43 -0.85 -6.46
C ALA A 100 -4.02 -0.27 -6.30
N VAL A 101 -3.17 -0.88 -5.46
CA VAL A 101 -1.72 -0.63 -5.39
C VAL A 101 -0.94 -1.16 -6.61
N LEU A 102 -1.60 -1.86 -7.53
CA LEU A 102 -1.02 -2.38 -8.78
C LEU A 102 -1.17 -1.40 -9.96
N LEU A 103 -1.67 -0.19 -9.72
CA LEU A 103 -1.90 0.86 -10.73
C LEU A 103 -0.70 1.81 -10.82
#